data_AF-A0A7D5HU21-F1
#
_entry.id   AF-A0A7D5HU21-F1
#
_cell.length_a   1.000
_cell.length_b   1.000
_cell.length_c   1.000
_cell.angle_alpha   90.00
_cell.angle_beta   90.00
_cell.angle_gamma   90.00
#
_symmetry.space_group_name_H-M   'P 1'
#
loop_
_entity.id
_entity.type
_entity.pdbx_description
1 polymer ?
#
loop_
_entity_poly.entity_id
_entity_poly.type
_entity_poly.pdbx_seq_one_letter_code
_entity_poly.pdbx_strand_id
1 'polypeptide(L)'
;MSIINSELTHTTQTNDGHQQATIPDFLASSLKFQEFIDDTTLNYEHKSKLIDDFFANHELYTEEQLVDIFSTIGSEISWEVDLISQFQYRMKQDVISKKPNILCGIADKLSNDQMRKFVIFYLGNVIWNNEFPPEFYTLKKCHSETFDLLVEIFYKKFLSDSKNKALKYIVNDPDGETNLRTRPSSKSSDIIHIIPNKQSVIVLWSEEDWFFVKSDNQLGYIYSKNLSRENHKPNFTSYKQLHNQWHGTYYYSNYEMGNDGVGYGAEYTINIDNNCNIDIIGFQVDKSFSCYIKKGNNNTLNIYDKNNKKFGVLRKADDKYYLKIYYYDREEKEVSVDFTQK
;
A
#
# COMPACT_ATOMS: atom_id res chain seq x y z
N MET A 1 5.90 -40.01 -6.26
CA MET A 1 7.11 -39.15 -6.32
C MET A 1 7.72 -39.29 -7.71
N SER A 2 8.07 -38.16 -8.36
CA SER A 2 8.85 -38.05 -9.62
C SER A 2 8.14 -37.64 -10.93
N ILE A 3 7.23 -36.64 -10.95
CA ILE A 3 6.87 -36.00 -12.24
C ILE A 3 6.90 -34.45 -12.25
N ILE A 4 6.79 -33.70 -11.14
CA ILE A 4 6.50 -32.24 -11.26
C ILE A 4 7.72 -31.31 -11.01
N ASN A 5 8.91 -31.83 -10.67
CA ASN A 5 10.10 -30.96 -10.46
C ASN A 5 10.77 -30.45 -11.76
N SER A 6 10.30 -30.82 -12.95
CA SER A 6 10.95 -30.43 -14.22
C SER A 6 10.34 -29.22 -14.93
N GLU A 7 9.18 -28.71 -14.50
CA GLU A 7 8.47 -27.66 -15.26
C GLU A 7 8.96 -26.23 -15.00
N LEU A 8 9.75 -25.98 -13.95
CA LEU A 8 10.22 -24.63 -13.60
C LEU A 8 11.59 -24.25 -14.21
N THR A 9 12.30 -25.17 -14.86
CA THR A 9 13.67 -24.90 -15.34
C THR A 9 13.93 -25.47 -16.73
N HIS A 10 13.24 -24.94 -17.74
CA HIS A 10 13.74 -24.98 -19.11
C HIS A 10 14.33 -23.61 -19.46
N THR A 11 15.65 -23.50 -19.36
CA THR A 11 16.40 -22.33 -19.84
C THR A 11 16.81 -22.56 -21.28
N THR A 12 16.48 -21.61 -22.17
CA THR A 12 17.04 -21.55 -23.51
C THR A 12 18.23 -20.59 -23.51
N GLN A 13 19.36 -21.04 -24.06
CA GLN A 13 20.52 -20.17 -24.27
C GLN A 13 20.23 -19.25 -25.46
N THR A 14 20.26 -17.94 -25.22
CA THR A 14 20.30 -16.94 -26.29
C THR A 14 21.76 -16.63 -26.64
N ASN A 15 22.00 -16.14 -27.87
CA ASN A 15 23.34 -15.94 -28.45
C ASN A 15 24.24 -14.96 -27.67
N ASP A 16 23.71 -14.27 -26.66
CA ASP A 16 24.42 -13.29 -25.83
C ASP A 16 24.76 -13.80 -24.42
N GLY A 17 24.62 -15.10 -24.15
CA GLY A 17 25.07 -15.74 -22.89
C GLY A 17 24.13 -15.57 -21.69
N HIS A 18 22.98 -14.90 -21.85
CA HIS A 18 21.93 -14.86 -20.85
C HIS A 18 20.98 -16.07 -21.00
N GLN A 19 20.86 -16.87 -19.93
CA GLN A 19 19.86 -17.94 -19.83
C GLN A 19 18.48 -17.31 -19.61
N GLN A 20 17.56 -17.50 -20.55
CA GLN A 20 16.18 -17.02 -20.43
C GLN A 20 15.28 -18.19 -19.98
N ALA A 21 14.47 -17.97 -18.95
CA ALA A 21 13.55 -18.99 -18.47
C ALA A 21 12.29 -19.07 -19.35
N THR A 22 11.82 -20.30 -19.59
CA THR A 22 10.51 -20.57 -20.17
C THR A 22 9.42 -20.22 -19.16
N ILE A 23 8.33 -19.57 -19.61
CA ILE A 23 7.17 -19.26 -18.75
C ILE A 23 6.54 -20.58 -18.26
N PRO A 24 6.29 -20.75 -16.95
CA PRO A 24 5.59 -21.92 -16.43
C PRO A 24 4.21 -22.10 -17.08
N ASP A 25 3.79 -23.33 -17.39
CA ASP A 25 2.53 -23.59 -18.13
C ASP A 25 1.31 -22.96 -17.42
N PHE A 26 1.27 -23.01 -16.09
CA PHE A 26 0.19 -22.41 -15.31
C PHE A 26 0.11 -20.88 -15.41
N LEU A 27 1.16 -20.20 -15.91
CA LEU A 27 1.19 -18.76 -16.15
C LEU A 27 1.06 -18.40 -17.64
N ALA A 28 0.96 -19.39 -18.53
CA ALA A 28 0.93 -19.16 -19.98
C ALA A 28 -0.35 -18.45 -20.45
N SER A 29 -1.43 -18.53 -19.68
CA SER A 29 -2.68 -17.81 -19.94
C SER A 29 -3.53 -17.68 -18.67
N SER A 30 -4.56 -16.82 -18.72
CA SER A 30 -5.54 -16.70 -17.63
C SER A 30 -6.32 -18.00 -17.41
N LEU A 31 -6.64 -18.72 -18.50
CA LEU A 31 -7.31 -20.03 -18.43
C LEU A 31 -6.42 -21.06 -17.70
N LYS A 32 -5.14 -21.13 -18.08
CA LYS A 32 -4.16 -22.03 -17.44
C LYS A 32 -3.95 -21.71 -15.96
N PHE A 33 -3.92 -20.42 -15.63
CA PHE A 33 -3.82 -20.01 -14.23
C PHE A 33 -5.08 -20.40 -13.45
N GLN A 34 -6.27 -20.20 -14.02
CA GLN A 34 -7.52 -20.62 -13.40
C GLN A 34 -7.58 -22.14 -13.20
N GLU A 35 -7.21 -22.92 -14.22
CA GLU A 35 -7.10 -24.39 -14.13
C GLU A 35 -6.16 -24.81 -13.00
N PHE A 36 -5.01 -24.14 -12.85
CA PHE A 36 -4.08 -24.37 -11.76
C PHE A 36 -4.67 -24.02 -10.38
N ILE A 37 -5.40 -22.90 -10.26
CA ILE A 37 -6.09 -22.53 -9.02
C ILE A 37 -7.17 -23.57 -8.65
N ASP A 38 -7.89 -24.09 -9.64
CA ASP A 38 -9.01 -25.01 -9.44
C ASP A 38 -8.57 -26.49 -9.33
N ASP A 39 -7.30 -26.80 -9.63
CA ASP A 39 -6.79 -28.17 -9.61
C ASP A 39 -6.83 -28.80 -8.20
N THR A 40 -7.74 -29.74 -7.99
CA THR A 40 -7.89 -30.43 -6.69
C THR A 40 -6.81 -31.48 -6.41
N THR A 41 -5.97 -31.80 -7.38
CA THR A 41 -4.88 -32.78 -7.22
C THR A 41 -3.64 -32.18 -6.53
N LEU A 42 -3.49 -30.86 -6.59
CA LEU A 42 -2.44 -30.11 -5.90
C LEU A 42 -3.01 -29.48 -4.63
N ASN A 43 -2.32 -29.67 -3.50
CA ASN A 43 -2.68 -29.00 -2.26
C ASN A 43 -2.28 -27.52 -2.29
N TYR A 44 -2.84 -26.73 -1.38
CA TYR A 44 -2.58 -25.30 -1.27
C TYR A 44 -1.10 -24.96 -1.11
N GLU A 45 -0.37 -25.69 -0.26
CA GLU A 45 1.05 -25.44 0.03
C GLU A 45 1.92 -25.59 -1.22
N HIS A 46 1.67 -26.62 -2.03
CA HIS A 46 2.36 -26.81 -3.31
C HIS A 46 2.05 -25.68 -4.30
N LYS A 47 0.78 -25.28 -4.44
CA LYS A 47 0.42 -24.17 -5.33
C LYS A 47 1.05 -22.85 -4.89
N SER A 48 0.99 -22.56 -3.60
CA SER A 48 1.59 -21.37 -3.00
C SER A 48 3.09 -21.33 -3.23
N LYS A 49 3.78 -22.48 -3.07
CA LYS A 49 5.20 -22.60 -3.36
C LYS A 49 5.54 -22.35 -4.82
N LEU A 50 4.76 -22.88 -5.77
CA LEU A 50 5.00 -22.64 -7.20
C LEU A 50 4.86 -21.15 -7.58
N ILE A 51 3.92 -20.44 -6.96
CA ILE A 51 3.79 -18.98 -7.11
C ILE A 51 5.01 -18.27 -6.52
N ASP A 52 5.41 -18.61 -5.29
CA ASP A 52 6.58 -18.00 -4.65
C ASP A 52 7.88 -18.29 -5.42
N ASP A 53 8.06 -19.49 -5.95
CA ASP A 53 9.22 -19.88 -6.76
C ASP A 53 9.29 -19.07 -8.07
N PHE A 54 8.16 -18.80 -8.72
CA PHE A 54 8.12 -17.90 -9.90
C PHE A 54 8.61 -16.49 -9.52
N PHE A 55 8.11 -15.91 -8.42
CA PHE A 55 8.50 -14.56 -8.01
C PHE A 55 9.92 -14.47 -7.45
N ALA A 56 10.42 -15.53 -6.80
CA ALA A 56 11.81 -15.61 -6.36
C ALA A 56 12.79 -15.57 -7.55
N ASN A 57 12.35 -16.06 -8.71
CA ASN A 57 13.15 -16.14 -9.94
C ASN A 57 12.71 -15.16 -11.03
N HIS A 58 11.95 -14.11 -10.68
CA HIS A 58 11.38 -13.17 -11.66
C HIS A 58 12.44 -12.45 -12.53
N GLU A 59 13.68 -12.34 -12.05
CA GLU A 59 14.80 -11.74 -12.79
C GLU A 59 15.27 -12.59 -14.00
N LEU A 60 14.89 -13.87 -14.07
CA LEU A 60 15.18 -14.75 -15.20
C LEU A 60 14.26 -14.53 -16.41
N TYR A 61 13.23 -13.70 -16.25
CA TYR A 61 12.26 -13.38 -17.29
C TYR A 61 12.48 -11.95 -17.80
N THR A 62 12.27 -11.77 -19.09
CA THR A 62 12.29 -10.45 -19.72
C THR A 62 11.10 -9.60 -19.28
N GLU A 63 11.21 -8.26 -19.41
CA GLU A 63 10.09 -7.37 -19.12
C GLU A 63 8.87 -7.68 -20.01
N GLU A 64 9.08 -8.05 -21.27
CA GLU A 64 8.01 -8.45 -22.20
C GLU A 64 7.26 -9.68 -21.68
N GLN A 65 7.98 -10.71 -21.24
CA GLN A 65 7.34 -11.91 -20.64
C GLN A 65 6.55 -11.56 -19.38
N LEU A 66 7.09 -10.69 -18.51
CA LEU A 66 6.39 -10.26 -17.30
C LEU A 66 5.13 -9.43 -17.62
N VAL A 67 5.23 -8.53 -18.60
CA VAL A 67 4.10 -7.77 -19.15
C VAL A 67 3.03 -8.73 -19.67
N ASP A 68 3.42 -9.75 -20.43
CA ASP A 68 2.50 -10.74 -20.98
C ASP A 68 1.74 -11.51 -19.90
N ILE A 69 2.46 -12.01 -18.89
CA ILE A 69 1.87 -12.75 -17.77
C ILE A 69 0.90 -11.85 -16.99
N PHE A 70 1.36 -10.66 -16.57
CA PHE A 70 0.59 -9.79 -15.69
C PHE A 70 -0.62 -9.15 -16.38
N SER A 71 -0.47 -8.75 -17.64
CA SER A 71 -1.60 -8.23 -18.43
C SER A 71 -2.68 -9.28 -18.60
N THR A 72 -2.31 -10.51 -18.98
CA THR A 72 -3.26 -11.60 -19.24
C THR A 72 -3.99 -12.05 -17.97
N ILE A 73 -3.25 -12.27 -16.88
CA ILE A 73 -3.83 -12.71 -15.60
C ILE A 73 -4.67 -11.58 -15.01
N GLY A 74 -4.13 -10.37 -14.93
CA GLY A 74 -4.80 -9.26 -14.25
C GLY A 74 -6.03 -8.73 -15.01
N SER A 75 -6.10 -8.86 -16.33
CA SER A 75 -7.25 -8.38 -17.10
C SER A 75 -8.42 -9.36 -17.18
N GLU A 76 -8.22 -10.66 -16.95
CA GLU A 76 -9.26 -11.67 -17.19
C GLU A 76 -9.68 -12.46 -15.94
N ILE A 77 -8.90 -12.44 -14.86
CA ILE A 77 -9.20 -13.21 -13.65
C ILE A 77 -9.93 -12.34 -12.63
N SER A 78 -11.13 -12.78 -12.24
CA SER A 78 -11.89 -12.17 -11.15
C SER A 78 -11.47 -12.74 -9.79
N TRP A 79 -11.52 -11.90 -8.77
CA TRP A 79 -11.10 -12.20 -7.39
C TRP A 79 -12.06 -13.17 -6.70
N GLU A 80 -11.61 -14.39 -6.30
CA GLU A 80 -12.31 -15.26 -5.31
C GLU A 80 -11.40 -16.25 -4.52
N VAL A 81 -10.05 -16.19 -4.53
CA VAL A 81 -9.19 -17.23 -3.87
C VAL A 81 -7.89 -16.67 -3.24
N ASP A 82 -7.42 -17.25 -2.12
CA ASP A 82 -6.20 -16.87 -1.39
C ASP A 82 -4.93 -16.81 -2.27
N LEU A 83 -4.78 -17.76 -3.20
CA LEU A 83 -3.64 -17.83 -4.12
C LEU A 83 -3.59 -16.65 -5.12
N ILE A 84 -4.76 -16.13 -5.53
CA ILE A 84 -4.84 -14.93 -6.37
C ILE A 84 -4.33 -13.72 -5.57
N SER A 85 -4.69 -13.62 -4.29
CA SER A 85 -4.22 -12.56 -3.40
C SER A 85 -2.71 -12.62 -3.18
N GLN A 86 -2.14 -13.82 -3.03
CA GLN A 86 -0.68 -14.02 -2.99
C GLN A 86 -0.02 -13.56 -4.28
N PHE A 87 -0.52 -13.99 -5.44
CA PHE A 87 0.02 -13.59 -6.74
C PHE A 87 -0.01 -12.06 -6.91
N GLN A 88 -1.13 -11.42 -6.59
CA GLN A 88 -1.29 -9.97 -6.65
C GLN A 88 -0.27 -9.25 -5.76
N TYR A 89 -0.12 -9.69 -4.51
CA TYR A 89 0.82 -9.10 -3.57
C TYR A 89 2.26 -9.19 -4.08
N ARG A 90 2.68 -10.37 -4.53
CA ARG A 90 4.03 -10.63 -5.05
C ARG A 90 4.29 -9.85 -6.34
N MET A 91 3.35 -9.86 -7.29
CA MET A 91 3.43 -9.06 -8.53
C MET A 91 3.67 -7.59 -8.24
N LYS A 92 2.94 -7.03 -7.28
CA LYS A 92 3.11 -5.65 -6.86
C LYS A 92 4.47 -5.42 -6.19
N GLN A 93 4.72 -6.08 -5.06
CA GLN A 93 5.85 -5.78 -4.18
C GLN A 93 7.19 -6.21 -4.76
N ASP A 94 7.23 -7.41 -5.34
CA ASP A 94 8.49 -8.02 -5.73
C ASP A 94 8.92 -7.57 -7.12
N VAL A 95 7.97 -7.18 -7.99
CA VAL A 95 8.23 -6.87 -9.40
C VAL A 95 7.86 -5.42 -9.75
N ILE A 96 6.58 -5.04 -9.72
CA ILE A 96 6.12 -3.75 -10.26
C ILE A 96 6.68 -2.56 -9.46
N SER A 97 6.75 -2.64 -8.13
CA SER A 97 7.35 -1.58 -7.31
C SER A 97 8.86 -1.39 -7.58
N LYS A 98 9.55 -2.41 -8.09
CA LYS A 98 10.99 -2.34 -8.45
C LYS A 98 11.22 -2.01 -9.93
N LYS A 99 10.29 -2.40 -10.80
CA LYS A 99 10.33 -2.21 -12.27
C LYS A 99 9.01 -1.57 -12.76
N PRO A 100 8.75 -0.30 -12.44
CA PRO A 100 7.45 0.32 -12.71
C PRO A 100 7.16 0.53 -14.21
N ASN A 101 8.17 0.44 -15.08
CA ASN A 101 7.99 0.48 -16.55
C ASN A 101 7.15 -0.68 -17.08
N ILE A 102 7.08 -1.81 -16.36
CA ILE A 102 6.19 -2.93 -16.71
C ILE A 102 4.73 -2.44 -16.81
N LEU A 103 4.33 -1.46 -16.01
CA LEU A 103 3.00 -0.88 -16.11
C LEU A 103 2.75 -0.21 -17.47
N CYS A 104 3.76 0.45 -18.06
CA CYS A 104 3.64 1.02 -19.40
C CYS A 104 3.40 -0.07 -20.43
N GLY A 105 4.18 -1.16 -20.41
CA GLY A 105 3.97 -2.28 -21.33
C GLY A 105 2.60 -2.96 -21.17
N ILE A 106 2.08 -3.04 -19.94
CA ILE A 106 0.72 -3.53 -19.69
C ILE A 106 -0.32 -2.57 -20.31
N ALA A 107 -0.14 -1.26 -20.14
CA ALA A 107 -1.02 -0.24 -20.71
C ALA A 107 -0.98 -0.20 -22.25
N ASP A 108 0.17 -0.47 -22.87
CA ASP A 108 0.31 -0.62 -24.32
C ASP A 108 -0.48 -1.81 -24.87
N LYS A 109 -0.57 -2.90 -24.09
CA LYS A 109 -1.16 -4.17 -24.53
C LYS A 109 -2.67 -4.25 -24.30
N LEU A 110 -3.18 -3.64 -23.24
CA LEU A 110 -4.57 -3.79 -22.83
C LEU A 110 -5.48 -2.73 -23.45
N SER A 111 -6.67 -3.15 -23.89
CA SER A 111 -7.76 -2.21 -24.19
C SER A 111 -8.21 -1.46 -22.92
N ASN A 112 -8.92 -0.33 -23.05
CA ASN A 112 -9.41 0.43 -21.90
C ASN A 112 -10.25 -0.42 -20.92
N ASP A 113 -11.09 -1.33 -21.43
CA ASP A 113 -11.92 -2.20 -20.59
C ASP A 113 -11.09 -3.27 -19.88
N GLN A 114 -10.11 -3.86 -20.57
CA GLN A 114 -9.17 -4.80 -19.95
C GLN A 114 -8.28 -4.11 -18.92
N MET A 115 -7.85 -2.88 -19.21
CA MET A 115 -7.09 -2.08 -18.29
C MET A 115 -7.91 -1.78 -17.04
N ARG A 116 -9.20 -1.42 -17.17
CA ARG A 116 -10.11 -1.27 -16.00
C ARG A 116 -10.12 -2.52 -15.12
N LYS A 117 -10.23 -3.71 -15.73
CA LYS A 117 -10.19 -4.98 -14.99
C LYS A 117 -8.84 -5.20 -14.32
N PHE A 118 -7.73 -4.96 -15.04
CA PHE A 118 -6.37 -5.02 -14.50
C PHE A 118 -6.17 -4.08 -13.31
N VAL A 119 -6.65 -2.84 -13.41
CA VAL A 119 -6.60 -1.89 -12.29
C VAL A 119 -7.33 -2.43 -11.08
N ILE A 120 -8.55 -2.95 -11.26
CA ILE A 120 -9.36 -3.49 -10.17
C ILE A 120 -8.65 -4.68 -9.51
N PHE A 121 -8.07 -5.57 -10.32
CA PHE A 121 -7.25 -6.69 -9.87
C PHE A 121 -6.03 -6.19 -9.07
N TYR A 122 -5.26 -5.27 -9.64
CA TYR A 122 -4.06 -4.70 -9.04
C TYR A 122 -4.37 -3.99 -7.71
N LEU A 123 -5.46 -3.23 -7.68
CA LEU A 123 -5.95 -2.49 -6.53
C LEU A 123 -6.84 -3.33 -5.61
N GLY A 124 -6.75 -4.67 -5.61
CA GLY A 124 -7.58 -5.61 -4.82
C GLY A 124 -7.67 -5.34 -3.31
N ASN A 125 -7.90 -6.33 -2.46
CA ASN A 125 -8.11 -6.12 -1.01
C ASN A 125 -6.84 -5.69 -0.22
N VAL A 126 -5.79 -5.26 -0.91
CA VAL A 126 -4.63 -4.65 -0.27
C VAL A 126 -5.10 -3.37 0.43
N ILE A 127 -5.03 -3.38 1.75
CA ILE A 127 -5.24 -2.22 2.61
C ILE A 127 -4.09 -1.26 2.28
N TRP A 128 -4.30 -0.37 1.33
CA TRP A 128 -3.40 0.75 1.11
C TRP A 128 -3.42 1.59 2.39
N ASN A 129 -2.28 2.20 2.72
CA ASN A 129 -2.16 3.20 3.78
C ASN A 129 -2.93 4.50 3.44
N ASN A 130 -4.00 4.40 2.64
CA ASN A 130 -4.71 5.50 1.99
C ASN A 130 -3.84 6.31 1.01
N GLU A 131 -2.70 5.75 0.60
CA GLU A 131 -1.73 6.37 -0.29
C GLU A 131 -1.90 5.87 -1.73
N PHE A 132 -1.82 6.80 -2.69
CA PHE A 132 -1.86 6.44 -4.10
C PHE A 132 -0.58 5.68 -4.48
N PRO A 133 -0.65 4.55 -5.20
CA PRO A 133 0.51 3.72 -5.46
C PRO A 133 1.58 4.50 -6.26
N PRO A 134 2.79 4.73 -5.72
CA PRO A 134 3.77 5.61 -6.35
C PRO A 134 4.22 5.12 -7.73
N GLU A 135 4.25 3.81 -7.95
CA GLU A 135 4.52 3.16 -9.23
C GLU A 135 3.59 3.64 -10.35
N PHE A 136 2.34 4.00 -10.05
CA PHE A 136 1.40 4.54 -11.03
C PHE A 136 1.80 5.91 -11.56
N TYR A 137 2.63 6.70 -10.86
CA TYR A 137 3.16 7.94 -11.45
C TYR A 137 4.07 7.69 -12.66
N THR A 138 4.59 6.46 -12.83
CA THR A 138 5.30 6.07 -14.05
C THR A 138 4.34 6.00 -15.25
N LEU A 139 3.12 5.51 -15.04
CA LEU A 139 2.09 5.48 -16.08
C LEU A 139 1.73 6.86 -16.59
N LYS A 140 1.75 7.88 -15.73
CA LYS A 140 1.52 9.26 -16.17
C LYS A 140 2.51 9.73 -17.25
N LYS A 141 3.73 9.19 -17.27
CA LYS A 141 4.77 9.56 -18.25
C LYS A 141 4.55 8.89 -19.61
N CYS A 142 4.04 7.66 -19.64
CA CYS A 142 3.89 6.86 -20.86
C CYS A 142 2.43 6.81 -21.39
N HIS A 143 1.42 6.81 -20.50
CA HIS A 143 0.00 6.77 -20.82
C HIS A 143 -0.82 7.65 -19.85
N SER A 144 -0.92 8.95 -20.14
CA SER A 144 -1.66 9.90 -19.29
C SER A 144 -3.15 9.57 -19.14
N GLU A 145 -3.81 9.12 -20.22
CA GLU A 145 -5.23 8.75 -20.18
C GLU A 145 -5.48 7.51 -19.29
N THR A 146 -4.61 6.50 -19.39
CA THR A 146 -4.63 5.31 -18.54
C THR A 146 -4.35 5.67 -17.08
N PHE A 147 -3.46 6.62 -16.83
CA PHE A 147 -3.22 7.15 -15.50
C PHE A 147 -4.47 7.83 -14.91
N ASP A 148 -5.15 8.67 -15.69
CA ASP A 148 -6.38 9.32 -15.22
C ASP A 148 -7.48 8.31 -14.89
N LEU A 149 -7.60 7.25 -15.71
CA LEU A 149 -8.47 6.11 -15.46
C LEU A 149 -8.15 5.40 -14.13
N LEU A 150 -6.86 5.13 -13.88
CA LEU A 150 -6.38 4.51 -12.65
C LEU A 150 -6.72 5.34 -11.42
N VAL A 151 -6.45 6.64 -11.49
CA VAL A 151 -6.77 7.61 -10.43
C VAL A 151 -8.28 7.62 -10.18
N GLU A 152 -9.10 7.63 -11.23
CA GLU A 152 -10.55 7.56 -11.11
C GLU A 152 -10.99 6.29 -10.35
N ILE A 153 -10.47 5.11 -10.72
CA ILE A 153 -10.84 3.83 -10.08
C ILE A 153 -10.35 3.76 -8.64
N PHE A 154 -9.09 4.13 -8.38
CA PHE A 154 -8.51 4.14 -7.04
C PHE A 154 -9.34 5.02 -6.11
N TYR A 155 -9.65 6.26 -6.54
CA TYR A 155 -10.39 7.18 -5.68
C TYR A 155 -11.88 6.90 -5.65
N LYS A 156 -12.51 6.33 -6.69
CA LYS A 156 -13.87 5.80 -6.57
C LYS A 156 -13.94 4.73 -5.50
N LYS A 157 -13.01 3.76 -5.49
CA LYS A 157 -12.91 2.73 -4.45
C LYS A 157 -12.66 3.35 -3.08
N PHE A 158 -11.68 4.27 -2.98
CA PHE A 158 -11.34 4.99 -1.75
C PHE A 158 -12.53 5.75 -1.15
N LEU A 159 -13.26 6.50 -1.98
CA LEU A 159 -14.42 7.31 -1.58
C LEU A 159 -15.67 6.47 -1.30
N SER A 160 -15.81 5.31 -1.94
CA SER A 160 -16.93 4.38 -1.71
C SER A 160 -16.82 3.61 -0.39
N ASP A 161 -15.60 3.50 0.17
CA ASP A 161 -15.41 2.94 1.50
C ASP A 161 -15.91 3.95 2.55
N SER A 162 -17.03 3.62 3.20
CA SER A 162 -17.68 4.44 4.23
C SER A 162 -16.79 4.77 5.44
N LYS A 163 -15.63 4.10 5.55
CA LYS A 163 -14.60 4.35 6.58
C LYS A 163 -13.61 5.46 6.20
N ASN A 164 -13.61 5.94 4.95
CA ASN A 164 -12.66 6.93 4.44
C ASN A 164 -13.33 8.30 4.28
N LYS A 165 -13.10 9.20 5.25
CA LYS A 165 -13.44 10.61 5.10
C LYS A 165 -12.36 11.30 4.29
N ALA A 166 -12.59 11.45 2.99
CA ALA A 166 -11.73 12.27 2.14
C ALA A 166 -11.60 13.68 2.75
N LEU A 167 -10.38 14.20 2.85
CA LEU A 167 -10.14 15.49 3.47
C LEU A 167 -10.64 16.59 2.53
N LYS A 168 -11.77 17.21 2.90
CA LYS A 168 -12.30 18.37 2.18
C LYS A 168 -11.53 19.62 2.56
N TYR A 169 -11.05 20.31 1.54
CA TYR A 169 -10.40 21.60 1.63
C TYR A 169 -11.19 22.63 0.84
N ILE A 170 -11.05 23.88 1.22
CA ILE A 170 -11.65 25.02 0.54
C ILE A 170 -10.53 25.82 -0.11
N VAL A 171 -10.71 26.18 -1.38
CA VAL A 171 -9.82 27.10 -2.09
C VAL A 171 -9.85 28.48 -1.43
N ASN A 172 -8.67 28.96 -1.04
CA ASN A 172 -8.44 30.22 -0.36
C ASN A 172 -7.10 30.81 -0.80
N ASP A 173 -7.01 31.14 -2.07
CA ASP A 173 -5.89 31.85 -2.68
C ASP A 173 -6.08 33.38 -2.50
N PRO A 174 -5.05 34.15 -2.07
CA PRO A 174 -5.09 35.61 -2.07
C PRO A 174 -5.53 36.24 -3.40
N ASP A 175 -5.26 35.57 -4.53
CA ASP A 175 -5.60 36.07 -5.87
C ASP A 175 -7.08 35.84 -6.23
N GLY A 176 -7.85 35.15 -5.38
CA GLY A 176 -9.28 34.89 -5.57
C GLY A 176 -9.60 33.59 -6.29
N GLU A 177 -8.60 32.95 -6.89
CA GLU A 177 -8.69 31.69 -7.63
C GLU A 177 -7.34 30.97 -7.60
N THR A 178 -7.34 29.66 -7.81
CA THR A 178 -6.10 28.86 -7.92
C THR A 178 -6.08 28.05 -9.20
N ASN A 179 -4.88 27.81 -9.71
CA ASN A 179 -4.66 26.91 -10.85
C ASN A 179 -4.64 25.45 -10.40
N LEU A 180 -5.41 24.61 -11.08
CA LEU A 180 -5.26 23.16 -11.10
C LEU A 180 -4.30 22.80 -12.24
N ARG A 181 -3.26 22.03 -11.92
CA ARG A 181 -2.14 21.78 -12.84
C ARG A 181 -1.89 20.31 -13.12
N THR A 182 -1.28 20.00 -14.27
CA THR A 182 -0.93 18.61 -14.62
C THR A 182 0.17 18.02 -13.73
N ARG A 183 1.06 18.84 -13.19
CA ARG A 183 2.23 18.46 -12.37
C ARG A 183 2.44 19.44 -11.19
N PRO A 184 3.14 19.02 -10.11
CA PRO A 184 3.44 19.85 -8.94
C PRO A 184 4.54 20.90 -9.24
N SER A 185 4.28 21.81 -10.17
CA SER A 185 5.22 22.87 -10.54
C SER A 185 4.45 24.11 -11.00
N SER A 186 4.93 25.29 -10.60
CA SER A 186 4.37 26.57 -11.05
C SER A 186 4.99 27.04 -12.37
N LYS A 187 6.13 26.47 -12.78
CA LYS A 187 6.92 26.93 -13.93
C LYS A 187 6.86 26.02 -15.15
N SER A 188 6.72 24.71 -14.93
CA SER A 188 6.92 23.68 -15.95
C SER A 188 5.71 22.75 -16.07
N SER A 189 4.52 23.29 -15.81
CA SER A 189 3.28 22.53 -15.67
C SER A 189 2.11 23.28 -16.29
N ASP A 190 1.33 22.58 -17.09
CA ASP A 190 0.16 23.14 -17.75
C ASP A 190 -0.97 23.35 -16.75
N ILE A 191 -1.73 24.43 -16.95
CA ILE A 191 -2.95 24.72 -16.22
C ILE A 191 -4.08 23.98 -16.93
N ILE A 192 -4.70 23.04 -16.23
CA ILE A 192 -5.84 22.27 -16.74
C ILE A 192 -7.17 22.90 -16.35
N HIS A 193 -7.18 23.69 -15.26
CA HIS A 193 -8.38 24.40 -14.81
C HIS A 193 -8.04 25.51 -13.83
N ILE A 194 -8.99 26.42 -13.65
CA ILE A 194 -8.93 27.50 -12.67
C ILE A 194 -10.11 27.30 -11.72
N ILE A 195 -9.83 27.22 -10.43
CA ILE A 195 -10.82 26.96 -9.39
C ILE A 195 -10.96 28.23 -8.54
N PRO A 196 -12.14 28.87 -8.53
CA PRO A 196 -12.38 30.04 -7.70
C PRO A 196 -12.31 29.73 -6.20
N ASN A 197 -12.01 30.76 -5.40
CA ASN A 197 -12.09 30.67 -3.94
C ASN A 197 -13.47 30.19 -3.47
N LYS A 198 -13.47 29.60 -2.27
CA LYS A 198 -14.65 29.02 -1.60
C LYS A 198 -15.17 27.72 -2.23
N GLN A 199 -14.62 27.30 -3.37
CA GLN A 199 -14.89 25.97 -3.91
C GLN A 199 -14.25 24.89 -3.04
N SER A 200 -14.97 23.78 -2.90
CA SER A 200 -14.48 22.61 -2.18
C SER A 200 -13.70 21.70 -3.11
N VAL A 201 -12.54 21.26 -2.65
CA VAL A 201 -11.75 20.22 -3.30
C VAL A 201 -11.55 19.06 -2.33
N ILE A 202 -11.41 17.88 -2.89
CA ILE A 202 -11.01 16.70 -2.11
C ILE A 202 -9.51 16.56 -2.28
N VAL A 203 -8.75 16.70 -1.18
CA VAL A 203 -7.32 16.39 -1.21
C VAL A 203 -7.15 14.88 -1.22
N LEU A 204 -6.46 14.41 -2.24
CA LEU A 204 -6.27 13.02 -2.57
C LEU A 204 -4.87 12.52 -2.20
N TRP A 205 -3.87 13.40 -2.31
CA TRP A 205 -2.46 13.13 -2.00
C TRP A 205 -1.71 14.46 -1.77
N SER A 206 -0.55 14.39 -1.11
CA SER A 206 0.37 15.53 -0.97
C SER A 206 1.78 15.16 -1.43
N GLU A 207 2.37 16.01 -2.26
CA GLU A 207 3.73 15.92 -2.75
C GLU A 207 4.44 17.25 -2.47
N GLU A 208 5.31 17.27 -1.47
CA GLU A 208 5.94 18.48 -0.94
C GLU A 208 4.90 19.58 -0.62
N ASP A 209 5.00 20.72 -1.32
CA ASP A 209 4.09 21.84 -1.16
C ASP A 209 2.83 21.75 -2.04
N TRP A 210 2.61 20.64 -2.76
CA TRP A 210 1.49 20.48 -3.68
C TRP A 210 0.52 19.42 -3.18
N PHE A 211 -0.77 19.69 -3.31
CA PHE A 211 -1.81 18.70 -3.13
C PHE A 211 -2.33 18.26 -4.48
N PHE A 212 -2.36 16.94 -4.69
CA PHE A 212 -3.17 16.37 -5.75
C PHE A 212 -4.62 16.32 -5.24
N VAL A 213 -5.53 16.87 -6.02
CA VAL A 213 -6.92 17.05 -5.60
C VAL A 213 -7.88 16.58 -6.67
N LYS A 214 -9.10 16.27 -6.25
CA LYS A 214 -10.27 16.19 -7.10
C LYS A 214 -11.12 17.45 -6.90
N SER A 215 -11.38 18.16 -7.97
CA SER A 215 -12.34 19.25 -8.05
C SER A 215 -13.39 18.87 -9.08
N ASP A 216 -14.63 18.66 -8.65
CA ASP A 216 -15.70 18.13 -9.50
C ASP A 216 -15.29 16.84 -10.25
N ASN A 217 -15.12 16.93 -11.58
CA ASN A 217 -14.71 15.83 -12.46
C ASN A 217 -13.24 15.91 -12.91
N GLN A 218 -12.45 16.81 -12.32
CA GLN A 218 -11.06 17.02 -12.70
C GLN A 218 -10.10 16.67 -11.58
N LEU A 219 -8.94 16.18 -12.00
CA LEU A 219 -7.85 15.74 -11.14
C LEU A 219 -6.60 16.53 -11.49
N GLY A 220 -5.87 17.00 -10.49
CA GLY A 220 -4.65 17.75 -10.72
C GLY A 220 -4.02 18.29 -9.45
N TYR A 221 -2.97 19.07 -9.61
CA TYR A 221 -2.17 19.60 -8.52
C TYR A 221 -2.54 21.05 -8.24
N ILE A 222 -2.77 21.35 -6.97
CA ILE A 222 -2.94 22.70 -6.43
C ILE A 222 -1.83 22.95 -5.42
N TYR A 223 -1.27 24.15 -5.42
CA TYR A 223 -0.27 24.51 -4.43
C TYR A 223 -0.94 24.64 -3.04
N SER A 224 -0.46 23.87 -2.06
CA SER A 224 -1.13 23.62 -0.79
C SER A 224 -1.49 24.88 0.01
N LYS A 225 -0.68 25.94 -0.09
CA LYS A 225 -0.96 27.24 0.59
C LYS A 225 -2.26 27.89 0.10
N ASN A 226 -2.72 27.54 -1.10
CA ASN A 226 -3.92 28.07 -1.72
C ASN A 226 -5.18 27.36 -1.19
N LEU A 227 -5.03 26.41 -0.26
CA LEU A 227 -6.10 25.60 0.30
C LEU A 227 -6.17 25.78 1.82
N SER A 228 -7.39 25.78 2.35
CA SER A 228 -7.68 25.85 3.78
C SER A 228 -8.56 24.67 4.21
N ARG A 229 -8.34 24.13 5.42
CA ARG A 229 -9.20 23.05 5.94
C ARG A 229 -10.56 23.61 6.34
N GLU A 230 -11.62 22.95 5.91
CA GLU A 230 -12.99 23.29 6.29
C GLU A 230 -13.21 22.98 7.79
N ASN A 231 -13.17 24.03 8.64
CA ASN A 231 -13.62 24.07 10.05
C ASN A 231 -13.56 22.76 10.86
N HIS A 232 -12.39 22.13 10.97
CA HIS A 232 -12.06 21.25 12.10
C HIS A 232 -11.09 22.00 13.01
N LYS A 233 -11.61 22.66 14.05
CA LYS A 233 -10.81 22.99 15.23
C LYS A 233 -10.74 21.73 16.09
N PRO A 234 -9.55 21.10 16.19
CA PRO A 234 -9.08 20.72 17.51
C PRO A 234 -7.91 21.64 17.85
N ASN A 235 -7.94 22.20 19.07
CA ASN A 235 -6.77 22.82 19.68
C ASN A 235 -5.66 21.76 19.76
N PHE A 236 -4.74 21.77 18.80
CA PHE A 236 -3.49 21.05 18.89
C PHE A 236 -2.38 22.04 19.19
N THR A 237 -1.79 21.94 20.39
CA THR A 237 -0.39 22.30 20.56
C THR A 237 0.40 21.55 19.49
N SER A 238 1.23 22.25 18.72
CA SER A 238 1.76 21.76 17.45
C SER A 238 2.26 20.31 17.52
N TYR A 239 1.66 19.43 16.70
CA TYR A 239 2.00 18.01 16.56
C TYR A 239 3.53 17.80 16.45
N LYS A 240 4.21 18.70 15.74
CA LYS A 240 5.65 18.72 15.51
C LYS A 240 6.52 18.87 16.78
N GLN A 241 6.02 19.53 17.84
CA GLN A 241 6.77 19.70 19.10
C GLN A 241 6.65 18.49 20.03
N LEU A 242 5.52 17.79 20.00
CA LEU A 242 5.33 16.56 20.77
C LEU A 242 6.00 15.39 20.05
N HIS A 243 5.92 15.34 18.72
CA HIS A 243 6.41 14.25 17.87
C HIS A 243 7.92 13.93 18.02
N ASN A 244 8.79 14.95 18.02
CA ASN A 244 10.25 14.79 18.06
C ASN A 244 10.79 14.08 19.33
N GLN A 245 9.96 13.88 20.37
CA GLN A 245 10.38 13.29 21.64
C GLN A 245 10.13 11.78 21.75
N TRP A 246 9.39 11.16 20.82
CA TRP A 246 8.83 9.80 20.99
C TRP A 246 8.92 8.90 19.74
N HIS A 247 9.41 9.44 18.62
CA HIS A 247 9.83 8.62 17.48
C HIS A 247 10.84 7.56 17.93
N GLY A 248 10.67 6.33 17.46
CA GLY A 248 11.62 5.26 17.70
C GLY A 248 11.02 3.87 17.61
N THR A 249 11.87 2.88 17.87
CA THR A 249 11.51 1.47 17.84
C THR A 249 11.37 0.92 19.26
N TYR A 250 10.24 0.27 19.51
CA TYR A 250 9.88 -0.30 20.80
C TYR A 250 9.82 -1.81 20.68
N TYR A 251 10.25 -2.51 21.72
CA TYR A 251 10.38 -3.95 21.70
C TYR A 251 9.63 -4.59 22.86
N TYR A 252 8.99 -5.70 22.56
CA TYR A 252 8.46 -6.64 23.53
C TYR A 252 8.91 -8.04 23.14
N SER A 253 9.40 -8.80 24.12
CA SER A 253 9.64 -10.22 23.97
C SER A 253 9.28 -10.92 25.27
N ASN A 254 8.42 -11.93 25.18
CA ASN A 254 8.22 -12.94 26.22
C ASN A 254 8.60 -14.33 25.71
N TYR A 255 9.54 -14.37 24.76
CA TYR A 255 10.02 -15.61 24.17
C TYR A 255 10.82 -16.42 25.20
N GLU A 256 10.37 -17.63 25.47
CA GLU A 256 10.99 -18.60 26.35
C GLU A 256 11.28 -19.88 25.55
N MET A 257 12.39 -20.56 25.81
CA MET A 257 12.67 -21.87 25.20
C MET A 257 12.22 -22.99 26.12
N GLY A 258 11.37 -23.88 25.60
CA GLY A 258 10.99 -25.12 26.25
C GLY A 258 12.15 -26.12 26.33
N ASN A 259 12.02 -27.08 27.25
CA ASN A 259 13.02 -28.13 27.46
C ASN A 259 13.14 -29.11 26.26
N ASP A 260 12.17 -29.09 25.35
CA ASP A 260 12.14 -29.82 24.08
C ASP A 260 12.78 -29.05 22.92
N GLY A 261 13.34 -27.87 23.18
CA GLY A 261 13.92 -26.99 22.16
C GLY A 261 12.87 -26.20 21.37
N VAL A 262 11.58 -26.28 21.74
CA VAL A 262 10.52 -25.50 21.12
C VAL A 262 10.39 -24.17 21.87
N GLY A 263 10.50 -23.07 21.13
CA GLY A 263 10.26 -21.74 21.69
C GLY A 263 8.78 -21.44 21.87
N TYR A 264 8.42 -20.93 23.04
CA TYR A 264 7.09 -20.44 23.39
C TYR A 264 7.15 -18.95 23.70
N GLY A 265 6.40 -18.14 22.95
CA GLY A 265 6.27 -16.71 23.22
C GLY A 265 6.17 -15.90 21.94
N ALA A 266 6.13 -14.59 22.10
CA ALA A 266 5.99 -13.64 21.01
C ALA A 266 7.06 -12.56 21.12
N GLU A 267 7.62 -12.22 19.97
CA GLU A 267 8.49 -11.06 19.80
C GLU A 267 7.76 -10.06 18.91
N TYR A 268 7.63 -8.83 19.38
CA TYR A 268 7.01 -7.74 18.67
C TYR A 268 7.94 -6.53 18.64
N THR A 269 8.12 -5.98 17.44
CA THR A 269 8.78 -4.71 17.20
C THR A 269 7.74 -3.70 16.79
N ILE A 270 7.78 -2.51 17.40
CA ILE A 270 6.89 -1.41 17.08
C ILE A 270 7.68 -0.21 16.61
N ASN A 271 7.40 0.25 15.39
CA ASN A 271 7.95 1.51 14.88
C ASN A 271 6.90 2.60 14.97
N ILE A 272 7.26 3.73 15.61
CA ILE A 272 6.47 4.96 15.57
C ILE A 272 7.22 5.96 14.69
N ASP A 273 6.67 6.26 13.51
CA ASP A 273 7.31 7.11 12.52
C ASP A 273 6.97 8.61 12.68
N ASN A 274 7.41 9.41 11.69
CA ASN A 274 7.17 10.86 11.63
C ASN A 274 5.70 11.28 11.50
N ASN A 275 4.86 10.34 11.08
CA ASN A 275 3.47 10.54 10.72
C ASN A 275 2.49 9.83 11.69
N CYS A 276 2.97 9.33 12.85
CA CYS A 276 2.17 8.51 13.78
C CYS A 276 1.63 7.25 13.08
N ASN A 277 2.45 6.61 12.26
CA ASN A 277 2.20 5.24 11.85
C ASN A 277 2.85 4.32 12.87
N ILE A 278 2.06 3.36 13.34
CA ILE A 278 2.49 2.30 14.25
C ILE A 278 2.53 1.01 13.45
N ASP A 279 3.73 0.53 13.15
CA ASP A 279 3.93 -0.79 12.57
C ASP A 279 4.22 -1.76 13.69
N ILE A 280 3.38 -2.78 13.86
CA ILE A 280 3.60 -3.91 14.76
C ILE A 280 4.08 -5.06 13.89
N ILE A 281 5.32 -5.48 14.10
CA ILE A 281 5.96 -6.57 13.36
C ILE A 281 6.25 -7.68 14.36
N GLY A 282 5.75 -8.89 14.13
CA GLY A 282 6.00 -10.00 15.04
C GLY A 282 5.36 -11.31 14.64
N PHE A 283 5.69 -12.37 15.37
CA PHE A 283 5.23 -13.72 15.07
C PHE A 283 3.68 -13.78 15.10
N GLN A 284 3.07 -14.05 13.94
CA GLN A 284 1.63 -14.19 13.67
C GLN A 284 0.80 -12.90 13.45
N VAL A 285 1.37 -11.70 13.64
CA VAL A 285 0.62 -10.45 13.44
C VAL A 285 1.53 -9.36 12.89
N ASP A 286 1.39 -9.08 11.60
CA ASP A 286 1.88 -7.84 10.99
C ASP A 286 0.70 -6.87 10.84
N LYS A 287 0.75 -5.73 11.53
CA LYS A 287 -0.31 -4.72 11.47
C LYS A 287 0.25 -3.31 11.49
N SER A 288 -0.24 -2.49 10.57
CA SER A 288 0.05 -1.05 10.53
C SER A 288 -1.19 -0.25 10.89
N PHE A 289 -1.04 0.75 11.76
CA PHE A 289 -2.12 1.63 12.19
C PHE A 289 -1.71 3.09 12.04
N SER A 290 -2.53 3.88 11.35
CA SER A 290 -2.45 5.33 11.47
C SER A 290 -3.07 5.76 12.81
N CYS A 291 -2.30 6.45 13.63
CA CYS A 291 -2.73 6.98 14.90
C CYS A 291 -2.80 8.50 14.91
N TYR A 292 -3.44 9.03 15.95
CA TYR A 292 -3.10 10.36 16.43
C TYR A 292 -2.96 10.34 17.94
N ILE A 293 -2.15 11.27 18.43
CA ILE A 293 -1.77 11.34 19.83
C ILE A 293 -2.46 12.51 20.49
N LYS A 294 -2.98 12.29 21.70
CA LYS A 294 -3.41 13.37 22.59
C LYS A 294 -2.58 13.33 23.86
N LYS A 295 -2.25 14.52 24.38
CA LYS A 295 -1.62 14.64 25.69
C LYS A 295 -2.52 14.02 26.75
N GLY A 296 -1.98 13.07 27.51
CA GLY A 296 -2.64 12.47 28.66
C GLY A 296 -2.22 13.15 29.96
N ASN A 297 -2.62 12.53 31.08
CA ASN A 297 -2.23 12.97 32.42
C ASN A 297 -0.85 12.42 32.80
N ASN A 298 -0.15 13.01 33.76
CA ASN A 298 1.09 12.47 34.35
C ASN A 298 2.17 12.04 33.32
N ASN A 299 2.50 12.92 32.38
CA ASN A 299 3.55 12.69 31.38
C ASN A 299 3.28 11.49 30.44
N THR A 300 2.00 11.16 30.23
CA THR A 300 1.56 10.15 29.27
C THR A 300 1.06 10.77 27.98
N LEU A 301 1.17 10.01 26.90
CA LEU A 301 0.56 10.28 25.61
C LEU A 301 -0.43 9.16 25.31
N ASN A 302 -1.68 9.53 25.07
CA ASN A 302 -2.71 8.57 24.70
C ASN A 302 -2.72 8.43 23.17
N ILE A 303 -2.72 7.20 22.70
CA ILE A 303 -2.73 6.83 21.28
C ILE A 303 -4.16 6.41 20.92
N TYR A 304 -4.70 7.06 19.90
CA TYR A 304 -6.05 6.83 19.41
C TYR A 304 -6.01 6.35 17.98
N ASP A 305 -6.93 5.45 17.65
CA ASP A 305 -7.17 5.03 16.28
C ASP A 305 -7.96 6.12 15.54
N LYS A 306 -8.14 5.93 14.24
CA LYS A 306 -8.92 6.85 13.39
C LYS A 306 -10.38 7.04 13.82
N ASN A 307 -10.92 6.15 14.66
CA ASN A 307 -12.28 6.22 15.21
C ASN A 307 -12.34 6.90 16.59
N ASN A 308 -11.23 7.48 17.08
CA ASN A 308 -11.12 8.05 18.42
C ASN A 308 -11.28 7.02 19.54
N LYS A 309 -11.09 5.71 19.23
CA LYS A 309 -10.93 4.67 20.23
C LYS A 309 -9.47 4.68 20.69
N LYS A 310 -9.29 4.81 22.00
CA LYS A 310 -7.97 4.70 22.62
C LYS A 310 -7.48 3.26 22.49
N PHE A 311 -6.30 3.05 21.91
CA PHE A 311 -5.71 1.72 21.79
C PHE A 311 -4.26 1.66 22.28
N GLY A 312 -3.71 2.76 22.78
CA GLY A 312 -2.42 2.73 23.46
C GLY A 312 -2.18 3.90 24.41
N VAL A 313 -1.18 3.73 25.27
CA VAL A 313 -0.65 4.72 26.19
C VAL A 313 0.87 4.64 26.17
N LEU A 314 1.51 5.74 25.82
CA LEU A 314 2.94 5.90 25.92
C LEU A 314 3.27 6.68 27.20
N ARG A 315 4.21 6.19 28.00
CA ARG A 315 4.66 6.84 29.23
C ARG A 315 6.18 6.91 29.28
N LYS A 316 6.73 8.01 29.80
CA LYS A 316 8.15 8.10 30.14
C LYS A 316 8.33 7.87 31.64
N ALA A 317 9.20 6.94 32.02
CA ALA A 317 9.59 6.68 33.40
C ALA A 317 11.09 6.31 33.46
N ASP A 318 11.84 6.95 34.36
CA ASP A 318 13.26 6.69 34.62
C ASP A 318 14.12 6.57 33.34
N ASP A 319 14.01 7.60 32.47
CA ASP A 319 14.65 7.73 31.15
C ASP A 319 14.30 6.67 30.11
N LYS A 320 13.37 5.76 30.42
CA LYS A 320 12.81 4.78 29.48
C LYS A 320 11.42 5.17 29.03
N TYR A 321 11.10 4.76 27.81
CA TYR A 321 9.79 4.96 27.23
C TYR A 321 9.07 3.61 27.17
N TYR A 322 7.86 3.60 27.71
CA TYR A 322 7.01 2.42 27.76
C TYR A 322 5.77 2.66 26.92
N LEU A 323 5.55 1.79 25.94
CA LEU A 323 4.35 1.80 25.13
C LEU A 323 3.46 0.66 25.58
N LYS A 324 2.28 0.99 26.09
CA LYS A 324 1.21 0.03 26.37
C LYS A 324 0.23 0.05 25.23
N ILE A 325 -0.02 -1.08 24.57
CA ILE A 325 -1.07 -1.19 23.54
C ILE A 325 -2.09 -2.24 23.92
N TYR A 326 -3.32 -2.00 23.48
CA TYR A 326 -4.48 -2.84 23.71
C TYR A 326 -4.89 -3.47 22.38
N TYR A 327 -4.92 -4.80 22.31
CA TYR A 327 -5.40 -5.54 21.15
C TYR A 327 -6.27 -6.72 21.58
N TYR A 328 -7.05 -7.25 20.64
CA TYR A 328 -7.87 -8.44 20.87
C TYR A 328 -7.09 -9.69 20.48
N ASP A 329 -6.97 -10.65 21.39
CA ASP A 329 -6.41 -11.96 21.09
C ASP A 329 -7.37 -12.83 20.25
N ARG A 330 -6.99 -14.09 19.99
CA ARG A 330 -7.81 -15.02 19.17
C ARG A 330 -9.15 -15.38 19.82
N GLU A 331 -9.33 -15.13 21.11
CA GLU A 331 -10.57 -15.34 21.86
C GLU A 331 -11.36 -14.03 22.03
N GLU A 332 -11.00 -12.98 21.28
CA GLU A 332 -11.56 -11.63 21.37
C GLU A 332 -11.43 -10.99 22.76
N LYS A 333 -10.44 -11.41 23.55
CA LYS A 333 -10.15 -10.78 24.85
C LYS A 333 -9.19 -9.62 24.65
N GLU A 334 -9.47 -8.49 25.29
CA GLU A 334 -8.57 -7.34 25.30
C GLU A 334 -7.33 -7.66 26.14
N VAL A 335 -6.19 -7.73 25.49
CA VAL A 335 -4.88 -7.96 26.10
C VAL A 335 -4.08 -6.67 26.04
N SER A 336 -3.31 -6.40 27.09
CA SER A 336 -2.42 -5.24 27.13
C SER A 336 -0.97 -5.67 27.24
N VAL A 337 -0.12 -5.15 26.37
CA VAL A 337 1.30 -5.49 26.31
C VAL A 337 2.15 -4.22 26.48
N ASP A 338 3.17 -4.30 27.34
CA ASP A 338 4.08 -3.21 27.66
C ASP A 338 5.41 -3.40 26.90
N PHE A 339 5.69 -2.48 25.99
CA PHE A 339 6.92 -2.44 25.20
C PHE A 339 7.89 -1.44 25.82
N THR A 340 9.18 -1.66 25.63
CA THR A 340 10.23 -0.73 26.07
C THR A 340 11.01 -0.22 24.85
N GLN A 341 11.25 1.09 24.78
CA GLN A 341 12.12 1.67 23.74
C GLN A 341 13.57 1.21 23.95
N LYS A 342 14.23 0.82 22.86
CA LYS A 342 15.63 0.37 22.88
C LYS A 342 16.60 1.54 22.80
#